data_AF-A0A3E1NYS0-F1
#
_entry.id   AF-A0A3E1NYS0-F1
#
_cell.length_a   1.000
_cell.length_b   1.000
_cell.length_c   1.000
_cell.angle_alpha   90.00
_cell.angle_beta   90.00
_cell.angle_gamma   90.00
#
_symmetry.space_group_name_H-M   'P 1'
#
loop_
_entity.id
_entity.type
_entity.pdbx_description
1 polymer ?
#
loop_
_entity_poly.entity_id
_entity_poly.type
_entity_poly.pdbx_seq_one_letter_code
_entity_poly.pdbx_strand_id
1 'polypeptide(L)'
;MKILITVLLALSTPFLSSCGKQWQEKAPAAVSAKAIAAAEAAETWETVLDGNSFASYTAFEAAWNYLYPWGSDHNGTARMYGSSTDHNHIYLNNGVLTIKAAKITWDEGTSSSSPYLAIHYHSGAINTKEHVLVNDQFPNWEVKCDFQVPTVTGSWPAFWLTGVNSWPPESDIMEFKGSAVNWQNTFRTSSDVSSTLTTVSSPGSWHTYRAWITKVSDTNVDIHYYIDGVWKGVHNANFVGKPLYVIINMQMEGSSGTPGPTADTYLYAKNIYIGRTRTY
;
A
#
# COMPACT_ATOMS: atom_id res chain seq x y z
N MET A 1 41.13 -46.65 -92.33
CA MET A 1 40.00 -45.71 -92.42
C MET A 1 40.31 -44.51 -91.52
N LYS A 2 40.58 -43.35 -92.16
CA LYS A 2 40.69 -41.95 -91.71
C LYS A 2 40.68 -41.67 -90.18
N ILE A 3 41.81 -41.34 -89.55
CA ILE A 3 42.49 -40.01 -89.36
C ILE A 3 41.68 -39.01 -88.50
N LEU A 4 42.39 -38.33 -87.58
CA LEU A 4 42.28 -36.96 -87.04
C LEU A 4 41.81 -36.85 -85.58
N ILE A 5 42.28 -35.93 -84.72
CA ILE A 5 43.44 -35.01 -84.63
C ILE A 5 43.47 -34.56 -83.16
N THR A 6 44.68 -34.37 -82.61
CA THR A 6 44.95 -33.77 -81.29
C THR A 6 44.65 -32.27 -81.29
N VAL A 7 43.95 -31.75 -80.28
CA VAL A 7 43.97 -30.31 -79.96
C VAL A 7 44.14 -30.13 -78.45
N LEU A 8 45.31 -29.63 -78.06
CA LEU A 8 45.59 -29.06 -76.74
C LEU A 8 45.00 -27.64 -76.70
N LEU A 9 44.18 -27.33 -75.71
CA LEU A 9 43.80 -25.95 -75.39
C LEU A 9 44.48 -25.55 -74.08
N ALA A 10 45.48 -24.68 -74.18
CA ALA A 10 46.07 -23.98 -73.04
C ALA A 10 45.18 -22.78 -72.70
N LEU A 11 44.58 -22.78 -71.50
CA LEU A 11 43.87 -21.64 -70.94
C LEU A 11 44.76 -20.99 -69.87
N SER A 12 45.38 -19.88 -70.23
CA SER A 12 46.04 -18.96 -69.32
C SER A 12 45.00 -18.11 -68.60
N THR A 13 44.80 -18.33 -67.30
CA THR A 13 44.02 -17.44 -66.43
C THR A 13 44.86 -16.21 -66.02
N PRO A 14 44.36 -14.98 -66.21
CA PRO A 14 45.03 -13.79 -65.70
C PRO A 14 44.84 -13.67 -64.18
N PHE A 15 45.92 -13.38 -63.45
CA PHE A 15 45.87 -12.94 -62.06
C PHE A 15 45.26 -11.53 -62.00
N LEU A 16 44.03 -11.43 -61.51
CA LEU A 16 43.44 -10.16 -61.07
C LEU A 16 43.78 -9.97 -59.59
N SER A 17 44.73 -9.08 -59.28
CA SER A 17 44.95 -8.57 -57.93
C SER A 17 43.77 -7.68 -57.52
N SER A 18 42.79 -8.29 -56.86
CA SER A 18 41.74 -7.58 -56.13
C SER A 18 42.25 -7.25 -54.72
N CYS A 19 42.38 -5.97 -54.41
CA CYS A 19 42.68 -5.46 -53.08
C CYS A 19 41.45 -5.70 -52.17
N GLY A 20 41.42 -6.85 -51.48
CA GLY A 20 40.38 -7.17 -50.52
C GLY A 20 40.60 -6.40 -49.22
N LYS A 21 39.79 -5.37 -48.95
CA LYS A 21 39.60 -4.87 -47.58
C LYS A 21 38.91 -5.99 -46.78
N GLN A 22 39.67 -6.65 -45.91
CA GLN A 22 39.10 -7.56 -44.92
C GLN A 22 38.21 -6.75 -43.97
N TRP A 23 36.89 -6.94 -44.12
CA TRP A 23 35.95 -6.59 -43.07
C TRP A 23 36.06 -7.65 -41.99
N GLN A 24 36.63 -7.30 -40.83
CA GLN A 24 36.47 -8.11 -39.64
C GLN A 24 35.05 -7.89 -39.13
N GLU A 25 34.18 -8.89 -39.28
CA GLU A 25 32.98 -8.99 -38.46
C GLU A 25 33.41 -9.06 -37.00
N LYS A 26 33.08 -8.01 -36.25
CA LYS A 26 33.25 -8.00 -34.80
C LYS A 26 32.21 -8.97 -34.24
N ALA A 27 32.66 -10.15 -33.82
CA ALA A 27 31.78 -11.12 -33.17
C ALA A 27 31.01 -10.42 -32.03
N PRO A 28 29.68 -10.61 -31.92
CA PRO A 28 28.93 -10.05 -30.81
C PRO A 28 29.54 -10.54 -29.50
N ALA A 29 29.74 -9.62 -28.55
CA ALA A 29 30.28 -9.95 -27.25
C ALA A 29 29.42 -11.04 -26.61
N ALA A 30 30.05 -12.14 -26.17
CA ALA A 30 29.35 -13.21 -25.48
C ALA A 30 28.70 -12.64 -24.22
N VAL A 31 27.36 -12.63 -24.17
CA VAL A 31 26.61 -12.24 -22.99
C VAL A 31 26.94 -13.26 -21.90
N SER A 32 27.51 -12.79 -20.79
CA SER A 32 27.91 -13.70 -19.71
C SER A 32 26.69 -14.43 -19.13
N ALA A 33 26.86 -15.67 -18.70
CA ALA A 33 25.79 -16.41 -18.00
C ALA A 33 25.23 -15.67 -16.78
N LYS A 34 26.01 -14.75 -16.18
CA LYS A 34 25.57 -13.86 -15.10
C LYS A 34 24.64 -12.75 -15.58
N ALA A 35 24.85 -12.24 -16.80
CA ALA A 35 23.97 -11.28 -17.45
C ALA A 35 22.69 -11.95 -18.00
N ILE A 36 22.76 -13.23 -18.36
CA ILE A 36 21.57 -14.03 -18.72
C ILE A 36 20.76 -14.38 -17.46
N ALA A 37 21.41 -14.83 -16.38
CA ALA A 37 20.74 -15.14 -15.11
C ALA A 37 20.12 -13.90 -14.45
N ALA A 38 20.74 -12.72 -14.59
CA ALA A 38 20.15 -11.45 -14.16
C ALA A 38 18.97 -11.01 -15.04
N ALA A 39 18.89 -11.49 -16.29
CA ALA A 39 17.76 -11.24 -17.19
C ALA A 39 16.64 -12.30 -17.07
N GLU A 40 16.84 -13.38 -16.30
CA GLU A 40 15.94 -14.55 -16.21
C GLU A 40 15.15 -14.67 -14.89
N ALA A 41 15.41 -13.83 -13.89
CA ALA A 41 14.67 -13.90 -12.64
C ALA A 41 13.25 -13.31 -12.83
N ALA A 42 12.28 -14.19 -13.02
CA ALA A 42 10.86 -13.82 -13.14
C ALA A 42 10.38 -13.06 -11.90
N GLU A 43 9.50 -12.10 -12.11
CA GLU A 43 8.83 -11.38 -11.01
C GLU A 43 8.14 -12.37 -10.07
N THR A 44 8.33 -12.18 -8.76
CA THR A 44 7.69 -13.01 -7.74
C THR A 44 6.74 -12.19 -6.88
N TRP A 45 5.75 -12.85 -6.28
CA TRP A 45 4.86 -12.22 -5.31
C TRP A 45 5.30 -12.58 -3.88
N GLU A 46 5.56 -11.57 -3.05
CA GLU A 46 5.96 -11.70 -1.65
C GLU A 46 4.79 -11.31 -0.74
N THR A 47 4.54 -12.11 0.30
CA THR A 47 3.68 -11.68 1.41
C THR A 47 4.54 -10.97 2.44
N VAL A 48 4.21 -9.71 2.72
CA VAL A 48 4.91 -8.85 3.69
C VAL A 48 4.25 -8.95 5.06
N LEU A 49 2.91 -8.93 5.07
CA LEU A 49 2.11 -9.09 6.28
C LEU A 49 0.91 -9.97 5.97
N ASP A 50 0.61 -10.91 6.86
CA ASP A 50 -0.56 -11.76 6.75
C ASP A 50 -1.50 -11.61 7.96
N GLY A 51 -2.65 -12.29 7.87
CA GLY A 51 -3.71 -12.23 8.86
C GLY A 51 -3.31 -12.84 10.22
N ASN A 52 -2.19 -13.57 10.31
CA ASN A 52 -1.73 -14.14 11.58
C ASN A 52 -1.14 -13.08 12.50
N SER A 53 -0.88 -11.86 12.02
CA SER A 53 -0.44 -10.76 12.87
C SER A 53 -1.44 -10.38 13.97
N PHE A 54 -2.72 -10.79 13.88
CA PHE A 54 -3.70 -10.62 14.96
C PHE A 54 -3.95 -11.89 15.79
N ALA A 55 -3.18 -12.97 15.57
CA ALA A 55 -3.38 -14.25 16.25
C ALA A 55 -2.94 -14.24 17.73
N SER A 56 -1.96 -13.41 18.07
CA SER A 56 -1.45 -13.24 19.44
C SER A 56 -0.77 -11.89 19.60
N TYR A 57 -0.58 -11.42 20.83
CA TYR A 57 0.16 -10.18 21.08
C TYR A 57 1.62 -10.28 20.62
N THR A 58 2.26 -11.44 20.71
CA THR A 58 3.61 -11.64 20.16
C THR A 58 3.65 -11.45 18.65
N ALA A 59 2.68 -12.02 17.92
CA ALA A 59 2.59 -11.84 16.47
C ALA A 59 2.23 -10.39 16.10
N PHE A 60 1.34 -9.77 16.87
CA PHE A 60 0.95 -8.38 16.72
C PHE A 60 2.15 -7.46 16.91
N GLU A 61 2.86 -7.57 18.01
CA GLU A 61 4.01 -6.73 18.33
C GLU A 61 5.21 -7.01 17.43
N ALA A 62 5.26 -8.15 16.73
CA ALA A 62 6.26 -8.37 15.68
C ALA A 62 5.99 -7.49 14.44
N ALA A 63 4.73 -7.19 14.15
CA ALA A 63 4.32 -6.51 12.91
C ALA A 63 3.83 -5.06 13.09
N TRP A 64 3.37 -4.71 14.28
CA TRP A 64 2.64 -3.48 14.57
C TRP A 64 3.26 -2.70 15.72
N ASN A 65 3.16 -1.38 15.64
CA ASN A 65 3.31 -0.47 16.76
C ASN A 65 1.91 -0.02 17.23
N TYR A 66 1.79 0.23 18.53
CA TYR A 66 0.65 0.95 19.07
C TYR A 66 0.74 2.45 18.71
N LEU A 67 -0.42 3.11 18.71
CA LEU A 67 -0.64 4.53 18.43
C LEU A 67 -0.37 4.93 16.96
N TYR A 68 -0.52 6.22 16.66
CA TYR A 68 -0.05 6.77 15.40
C TYR A 68 1.49 6.84 15.42
N PRO A 69 2.15 6.86 14.24
CA PRO A 69 3.61 7.01 14.17
C PRO A 69 4.15 8.27 14.88
N TRP A 70 3.33 9.30 15.05
CA TRP A 70 3.66 10.56 15.73
C TRP A 70 3.06 10.69 17.15
N GLY A 71 2.46 9.63 17.69
CA GLY A 71 1.94 9.62 19.07
C GLY A 71 0.43 9.41 19.17
N SER A 72 -0.19 9.99 20.20
CA SER A 72 -1.54 9.63 20.64
C SER A 72 -2.67 10.42 20.00
N ASP A 73 -2.38 11.54 19.33
CA ASP A 73 -3.40 12.52 18.96
C ASP A 73 -3.49 12.71 17.44
N HIS A 74 -4.67 13.16 16.98
CA HIS A 74 -4.93 13.56 15.59
C HIS A 74 -5.96 14.70 15.56
N ASN A 75 -6.74 14.81 14.49
CA ASN A 75 -7.64 15.93 14.16
C ASN A 75 -9.08 15.73 14.66
N GLY A 76 -9.29 14.81 15.60
CA GLY A 76 -10.56 14.56 16.29
C GLY A 76 -10.45 14.74 17.80
N THR A 77 -11.46 14.28 18.53
CA THR A 77 -11.58 14.42 19.99
C THR A 77 -11.20 13.16 20.76
N ALA A 78 -10.69 12.12 20.09
CA ALA A 78 -10.14 10.94 20.75
C ALA A 78 -8.63 11.05 20.92
N ARG A 79 -8.17 10.68 22.12
CA ARG A 79 -6.77 10.36 22.41
C ARG A 79 -6.57 8.85 22.36
N MET A 80 -5.51 8.41 21.69
CA MET A 80 -5.20 7.00 21.49
C MET A 80 -4.42 6.44 22.69
N TYR A 81 -4.83 5.27 23.16
CA TYR A 81 -4.20 4.50 24.22
C TYR A 81 -3.88 3.10 23.75
N GLY A 82 -2.70 2.61 24.12
CA GLY A 82 -2.25 1.27 23.84
C GLY A 82 -0.75 1.12 24.02
N SER A 83 -0.34 -0.01 24.61
CA SER A 83 1.05 -0.43 24.72
C SER A 83 1.10 -1.93 24.96
N SER A 84 2.29 -2.53 25.02
CA SER A 84 2.46 -3.96 25.33
C SER A 84 1.96 -4.35 26.74
N THR A 85 1.67 -3.36 27.60
CA THR A 85 1.13 -3.56 28.95
C THR A 85 -0.24 -2.92 29.14
N ASP A 86 -0.80 -2.26 28.12
CA ASP A 86 -2.12 -1.62 28.16
C ASP A 86 -2.90 -1.94 26.88
N HIS A 87 -3.88 -2.83 27.02
CA HIS A 87 -4.75 -3.28 25.93
C HIS A 87 -6.20 -2.81 26.11
N ASN A 88 -6.46 -1.80 26.93
CA ASN A 88 -7.84 -1.38 27.25
C ASN A 88 -8.63 -0.87 26.03
N HIS A 89 -7.94 -0.27 25.06
CA HIS A 89 -8.55 0.28 23.84
C HIS A 89 -8.12 -0.44 22.56
N ILE A 90 -7.11 -1.31 22.64
CA ILE A 90 -6.56 -2.09 21.53
C ILE A 90 -6.35 -3.50 22.04
N TYR A 91 -7.19 -4.44 21.63
CA TYR A 91 -7.09 -5.83 22.08
C TYR A 91 -7.44 -6.83 21.00
N LEU A 92 -6.93 -8.05 21.16
CA LEU A 92 -7.12 -9.14 20.23
C LEU A 92 -8.11 -10.15 20.81
N ASN A 93 -9.01 -10.64 19.98
CA ASN A 93 -9.92 -11.73 20.32
C ASN A 93 -10.02 -12.69 19.13
N ASN A 94 -9.49 -13.91 19.27
CA ASN A 94 -9.57 -14.97 18.26
C ASN A 94 -9.19 -14.53 16.83
N GLY A 95 -8.05 -13.85 16.66
CA GLY A 95 -7.58 -13.37 15.35
C GLY A 95 -8.25 -12.08 14.87
N VAL A 96 -9.08 -11.44 15.70
CA VAL A 96 -9.72 -10.15 15.42
C VAL A 96 -9.10 -9.07 16.28
N LEU A 97 -8.57 -8.03 15.65
CA LEU A 97 -8.25 -6.77 16.30
C LEU A 97 -9.54 -6.03 16.64
N THR A 98 -9.66 -5.59 17.88
CA THR A 98 -10.72 -4.72 18.35
C THR A 98 -10.12 -3.39 18.80
N ILE A 99 -10.65 -2.29 18.26
CA ILE A 99 -10.39 -0.94 18.75
C ILE A 99 -11.66 -0.41 19.39
N LYS A 100 -11.59 -0.05 20.67
CA LYS A 100 -12.70 0.49 21.46
C LYS A 100 -12.52 2.00 21.65
N ALA A 101 -13.53 2.77 21.27
CA ALA A 101 -13.69 4.16 21.66
C ALA A 101 -14.66 4.28 22.85
N ALA A 102 -14.25 4.97 23.92
CA ALA A 102 -15.05 5.21 25.12
C ALA A 102 -15.09 6.71 25.44
N LYS A 103 -16.26 7.22 25.77
CA LYS A 103 -16.43 8.63 26.16
C LYS A 103 -15.91 8.85 27.59
N ILE A 104 -15.14 9.91 27.79
CA ILE A 104 -14.67 10.31 29.12
C ILE A 104 -15.61 11.35 29.74
N THR A 105 -15.56 11.49 31.06
CA THR A 105 -16.40 12.43 31.83
C THR A 105 -15.59 13.44 32.65
N TRP A 106 -14.29 13.57 32.37
CA TRP A 106 -13.38 14.52 33.01
C TRP A 106 -12.66 15.34 31.94
N ASP A 107 -12.08 16.47 32.36
CA ASP A 107 -11.23 17.29 31.50
C ASP A 107 -9.82 16.68 31.42
N GLU A 108 -9.43 16.30 30.21
CA GLU A 108 -8.11 15.79 29.89
C GLU A 108 -7.27 16.80 29.06
N GLY A 109 -7.85 17.97 28.78
CA GLY A 109 -7.27 18.98 27.91
C GLY A 109 -7.56 18.71 26.44
N THR A 110 -6.68 19.21 25.57
CA THR A 110 -6.89 19.19 24.11
C THR A 110 -5.93 18.24 23.42
N SER A 111 -6.30 17.85 22.19
CA SER A 111 -5.40 17.24 21.23
C SER A 111 -4.17 18.13 21.02
N SER A 112 -3.01 17.50 20.90
CA SER A 112 -1.74 18.12 20.50
C SER A 112 -1.64 18.37 18.99
N SER A 113 -2.62 17.92 18.21
CA SER A 113 -2.69 18.10 16.75
C SER A 113 -3.78 19.08 16.35
N SER A 114 -3.55 19.85 15.29
CA SER A 114 -4.56 20.75 14.71
C SER A 114 -5.85 19.99 14.37
N PRO A 115 -7.04 20.54 14.68
CA PRO A 115 -7.30 21.90 15.16
C PRO A 115 -7.31 22.06 16.70
N TYR A 116 -6.60 21.20 17.44
CA TYR A 116 -6.44 21.24 18.90
C TYR A 116 -7.76 21.12 19.66
N LEU A 117 -8.63 20.19 19.23
CA LEU A 117 -9.93 19.96 19.86
C LEU A 117 -9.79 19.39 21.27
N ALA A 118 -10.75 19.69 22.16
CA ALA A 118 -10.84 19.06 23.47
C ALA A 118 -10.97 17.54 23.35
N ILE A 119 -10.30 16.80 24.24
CA ILE A 119 -10.39 15.34 24.29
C ILE A 119 -11.69 14.95 24.98
N HIS A 120 -12.54 14.24 24.26
CA HIS A 120 -13.82 13.73 24.74
C HIS A 120 -13.85 12.19 24.80
N TYR A 121 -12.89 11.51 24.16
CA TYR A 121 -12.86 10.06 24.06
C TYR A 121 -11.45 9.51 24.28
N HIS A 122 -11.39 8.30 24.83
CA HIS A 122 -10.25 7.41 24.74
C HIS A 122 -10.49 6.40 23.63
N SER A 123 -9.50 6.14 22.80
CA SER A 123 -9.61 5.19 21.69
C SER A 123 -8.26 4.54 21.36
N GLY A 124 -8.12 3.95 20.17
CA GLY A 124 -6.89 3.29 19.73
C GLY A 124 -6.53 3.57 18.27
N ALA A 125 -5.22 3.49 18.02
CA ALA A 125 -4.61 3.47 16.69
C ALA A 125 -3.45 2.48 16.71
N ILE A 126 -3.15 1.89 15.55
CA ILE A 126 -1.98 1.03 15.33
C ILE A 126 -1.37 1.36 13.98
N ASN A 127 -0.06 1.17 13.83
CA ASN A 127 0.64 1.33 12.55
C ASN A 127 1.60 0.17 12.28
N THR A 128 1.80 -0.18 11.02
CA THR A 128 2.74 -1.25 10.64
C THR A 128 4.19 -0.83 10.88
N LYS A 129 5.01 -1.78 11.32
CA LYS A 129 6.48 -1.62 11.39
C LYS A 129 7.13 -1.65 10.00
N GLU A 130 6.58 -2.48 9.11
CA GLU A 130 6.95 -2.50 7.70
C GLU A 130 6.23 -1.37 6.96
N HIS A 131 6.92 -0.80 5.96
CA HIS A 131 6.38 0.29 5.14
C HIS A 131 6.09 -0.17 3.72
N VAL A 132 4.99 0.32 3.17
CA VAL A 132 4.72 0.22 1.73
C VAL A 132 5.67 1.17 1.00
N LEU A 133 6.51 0.64 0.11
CA LEU A 133 7.45 1.43 -0.67
C LEU A 133 7.39 0.99 -2.13
N VAL A 134 6.73 1.81 -2.96
CA VAL A 134 6.63 1.56 -4.40
C VAL A 134 7.89 2.08 -5.09
N ASN A 135 8.60 1.21 -5.80
CA ASN A 135 9.80 1.55 -6.58
C ASN A 135 10.05 0.49 -7.68
N ASP A 136 11.17 0.55 -8.38
CA ASP A 136 11.48 -0.40 -9.46
C ASP A 136 11.65 -1.85 -8.99
N GLN A 137 12.10 -2.05 -7.75
CA GLN A 137 12.23 -3.40 -7.17
C GLN A 137 10.88 -3.93 -6.69
N PHE A 138 9.99 -3.07 -6.21
CA PHE A 138 8.66 -3.42 -5.72
C PHE A 138 7.58 -2.57 -6.39
N PRO A 139 7.26 -2.84 -7.68
CA PRO A 139 6.41 -1.96 -8.48
C PRO A 139 4.93 -2.09 -8.16
N ASN A 140 4.49 -3.21 -7.59
CA ASN A 140 3.08 -3.45 -7.23
C ASN A 140 2.94 -3.82 -5.76
N TRP A 141 1.90 -3.30 -5.12
CA TRP A 141 1.53 -3.61 -3.74
C TRP A 141 0.02 -3.86 -3.63
N GLU A 142 -0.36 -4.79 -2.76
CA GLU A 142 -1.74 -4.99 -2.31
C GLU A 142 -1.81 -4.72 -0.81
N VAL A 143 -2.79 -3.91 -0.40
CA VAL A 143 -3.10 -3.67 1.00
C VAL A 143 -4.59 -3.89 1.19
N LYS A 144 -4.99 -4.87 2.00
CA LYS A 144 -6.41 -5.17 2.26
C LYS A 144 -6.66 -5.68 3.66
N CYS A 145 -7.87 -5.47 4.16
CA CYS A 145 -8.32 -5.98 5.45
C CYS A 145 -9.85 -6.06 5.48
N ASP A 146 -10.38 -6.94 6.34
CA ASP A 146 -11.81 -7.04 6.59
C ASP A 146 -12.17 -6.23 7.83
N PHE A 147 -13.25 -5.44 7.75
CA PHE A 147 -13.70 -4.61 8.86
C PHE A 147 -15.19 -4.78 9.16
N GLN A 148 -15.54 -4.61 10.43
CA GLN A 148 -16.87 -4.17 10.86
C GLN A 148 -16.71 -2.78 11.44
N VAL A 149 -17.43 -1.80 10.89
CA VAL A 149 -17.21 -0.40 11.23
C VAL A 149 -18.47 0.23 11.85
N PRO A 150 -18.31 1.09 12.86
CA PRO A 150 -19.40 1.93 13.36
C PRO A 150 -19.64 3.11 12.42
N THR A 151 -20.91 3.49 12.26
CA THR A 151 -21.31 4.60 11.37
C THR A 151 -22.30 5.54 12.04
N VAL A 152 -22.18 5.69 13.36
CA VAL A 152 -22.97 6.62 14.17
C VAL A 152 -22.32 7.99 14.14
N THR A 153 -23.10 9.08 14.20
CA THR A 153 -22.53 10.44 14.24
C THR A 153 -21.41 10.54 15.27
N GLY A 154 -20.27 11.12 14.87
CA GLY A 154 -19.08 11.23 15.69
C GLY A 154 -18.17 10.00 15.74
N SER A 155 -18.49 8.88 15.06
CA SER A 155 -17.53 7.79 14.87
C SER A 155 -16.69 8.00 13.60
N TRP A 156 -15.37 7.84 13.71
CA TRP A 156 -14.42 7.98 12.60
C TRP A 156 -13.41 6.82 12.52
N PRO A 157 -13.86 5.60 12.16
CA PRO A 157 -12.95 4.49 11.85
C PRO A 157 -12.22 4.75 10.52
N ALA A 158 -10.93 4.38 10.47
CA ALA A 158 -10.13 4.52 9.25
C ALA A 158 -9.09 3.39 9.09
N PHE A 159 -8.79 3.09 7.83
CA PHE A 159 -7.70 2.24 7.36
C PHE A 159 -7.05 2.90 6.14
N TRP A 160 -5.79 3.31 6.29
CA TRP A 160 -5.19 4.30 5.41
C TRP A 160 -3.67 4.18 5.37
N LEU A 161 -3.07 4.82 4.37
CA LEU A 161 -1.62 4.93 4.21
C LEU A 161 -1.18 6.39 4.31
N THR A 162 -0.05 6.65 4.94
CA THR A 162 0.52 8.00 5.03
C THR A 162 2.05 7.99 5.04
N GLY A 163 2.67 9.06 4.55
CA GLY A 163 4.10 9.17 4.38
C GLY A 163 4.89 9.10 5.68
N VAL A 164 6.00 8.35 5.67
CA VAL A 164 6.87 8.19 6.84
C VAL A 164 7.69 9.46 7.12
N ASN A 165 8.13 10.15 6.06
CA ASN A 165 9.07 11.28 6.15
C ASN A 165 8.39 12.64 5.94
N SER A 166 7.17 12.66 5.42
CA SER A 166 6.45 13.89 5.10
C SER A 166 4.96 13.61 4.98
N TRP A 167 4.16 14.64 5.24
CA TRP A 167 2.76 14.66 4.86
C TRP A 167 2.51 15.81 3.87
N PRO A 168 1.82 15.56 2.74
CA PRO A 168 1.54 14.24 2.13
C PRO A 168 2.83 13.49 1.74
N PRO A 169 2.76 12.22 1.31
CA PRO A 169 1.64 11.48 0.70
C PRO A 169 0.61 10.90 1.68
N GLU A 170 -0.65 10.76 1.25
CA GLU A 170 -1.69 10.03 2.00
C GLU A 170 -2.73 9.40 1.07
N SER A 171 -3.20 8.20 1.41
CA SER A 171 -4.27 7.49 0.72
C SER A 171 -5.16 6.72 1.70
N ASP A 172 -6.44 7.07 1.76
CA ASP A 172 -7.43 6.39 2.59
C ASP A 172 -8.07 5.24 1.81
N ILE A 173 -7.98 4.01 2.34
CA ILE A 173 -8.60 2.82 1.73
C ILE A 173 -10.03 2.65 2.24
N MET A 174 -10.22 2.91 3.53
CA MET A 174 -11.49 2.92 4.22
C MET A 174 -11.51 4.08 5.21
N GLU A 175 -12.55 4.89 5.14
CA GLU A 175 -12.81 5.96 6.09
C GLU A 175 -14.31 6.21 6.16
N PHE A 176 -14.88 6.14 7.36
CA PHE A 176 -16.28 6.49 7.59
C PHE A 176 -16.35 7.70 8.52
N LYS A 177 -17.20 8.66 8.17
CA LYS A 177 -17.39 9.91 8.92
C LYS A 177 -18.82 10.01 9.38
N GLY A 178 -19.14 9.34 10.48
CA GLY A 178 -20.45 9.39 11.13
C GLY A 178 -21.65 8.99 10.26
N SER A 179 -21.41 8.24 9.18
CA SER A 179 -22.42 7.82 8.20
C SER A 179 -21.97 6.55 7.49
N ALA A 180 -22.84 5.92 6.70
CA ALA A 180 -22.54 4.68 5.96
C ALA A 180 -21.79 4.88 4.63
N VAL A 181 -21.23 6.07 4.40
CA VAL A 181 -20.44 6.38 3.21
C VAL A 181 -18.97 6.12 3.53
N ASN A 182 -18.36 5.20 2.79
CA ASN A 182 -16.92 5.01 2.77
C ASN A 182 -16.27 6.07 1.87
N TRP A 183 -15.25 6.73 2.39
CA TRP A 183 -14.42 7.69 1.68
C TRP A 183 -13.09 7.02 1.33
N GLN A 184 -12.80 6.93 0.04
CA GLN A 184 -11.47 6.61 -0.45
C GLN A 184 -10.87 7.89 -0.96
N ASN A 185 -9.85 8.42 -0.28
CA ASN A 185 -9.20 9.67 -0.67
C ASN A 185 -7.74 9.43 -1.03
N THR A 186 -7.18 10.32 -1.85
CA THR A 186 -5.74 10.40 -2.07
C THR A 186 -5.32 11.86 -2.05
N PHE A 187 -4.48 12.23 -1.08
CA PHE A 187 -3.97 13.57 -0.90
C PHE A 187 -2.59 13.70 -1.54
N ARG A 188 -2.46 14.68 -2.45
CA ARG A 188 -1.16 15.13 -2.97
C ARG A 188 -0.71 16.41 -2.27
N THR A 189 -1.69 17.21 -1.84
CA THR A 189 -1.56 18.35 -0.91
C THR A 189 -2.82 18.41 -0.04
N SER A 190 -2.91 19.38 0.87
CA SER A 190 -4.14 19.61 1.66
C SER A 190 -5.35 20.06 0.83
N SER A 191 -5.14 20.55 -0.39
CA SER A 191 -6.21 21.03 -1.29
C SER A 191 -6.35 20.23 -2.57
N ASP A 192 -5.34 19.44 -2.94
CA ASP A 192 -5.36 18.54 -4.09
C ASP A 192 -5.65 17.11 -3.64
N VAL A 193 -6.93 16.74 -3.74
CA VAL A 193 -7.48 15.48 -3.23
C VAL A 193 -8.36 14.85 -4.31
N SER A 194 -8.13 13.57 -4.59
CA SER A 194 -9.11 12.75 -5.31
C SER A 194 -9.92 11.93 -4.32
N SER A 195 -11.24 11.89 -4.51
CA SER A 195 -12.16 11.18 -3.63
C SER A 195 -13.11 10.29 -4.42
N THR A 196 -13.24 9.05 -3.99
CA THR A 196 -14.27 8.10 -4.44
C THR A 196 -15.14 7.77 -3.23
N LEU A 197 -16.42 8.13 -3.29
CA LEU A 197 -17.38 7.92 -2.20
C LEU A 197 -18.31 6.77 -2.55
N THR A 198 -18.41 5.78 -1.67
CA THR A 198 -19.30 4.63 -1.85
C THR A 198 -20.17 4.44 -0.62
N THR A 199 -21.50 4.44 -0.80
CA THR A 199 -22.40 4.01 0.27
C THR A 199 -22.27 2.50 0.44
N VAL A 200 -21.96 2.05 1.65
CA VAL A 200 -21.84 0.63 2.02
C VAL A 200 -23.09 0.21 2.75
N SER A 201 -23.77 -0.82 2.27
CA SER A 201 -24.93 -1.39 2.96
C SER A 201 -24.48 -2.17 4.19
N SER A 202 -25.09 -1.92 5.35
CA SER A 202 -24.82 -2.64 6.60
C SER A 202 -23.34 -2.66 7.01
N PRO A 203 -22.67 -1.49 7.13
CA PRO A 203 -21.23 -1.38 7.39
C PRO A 203 -20.75 -2.03 8.71
N GLY A 204 -21.68 -2.31 9.64
CA GLY A 204 -21.40 -3.14 10.82
C GLY A 204 -21.25 -4.65 10.53
N SER A 205 -21.49 -5.09 9.30
CA SER A 205 -21.15 -6.45 8.83
C SER A 205 -19.71 -6.49 8.34
N TRP A 206 -19.17 -7.69 8.11
CA TRP A 206 -17.82 -7.82 7.55
C TRP A 206 -17.78 -7.39 6.09
N HIS A 207 -16.93 -6.42 5.78
CA HIS A 207 -16.61 -5.98 4.42
C HIS A 207 -15.10 -5.94 4.21
N THR A 208 -14.65 -6.28 3.00
CA THR A 208 -13.22 -6.21 2.64
C THR A 208 -12.94 -4.88 1.95
N TYR A 209 -11.97 -4.12 2.44
CA TYR A 209 -11.48 -2.89 1.80
C TYR A 209 -10.06 -3.12 1.31
N ARG A 210 -9.80 -2.72 0.06
CA ARG A 210 -8.54 -3.04 -0.62
C ARG A 210 -8.05 -1.87 -1.46
N ALA A 211 -6.76 -1.63 -1.38
CA ALA A 211 -6.00 -0.84 -2.34
C ALA A 211 -5.03 -1.76 -3.10
N TRP A 212 -4.99 -1.59 -4.42
CA TRP A 212 -3.94 -2.13 -5.28
C TRP A 212 -3.15 -0.97 -5.85
N ILE A 213 -1.85 -0.91 -5.56
CA ILE A 213 -0.98 0.23 -5.86
C ILE A 213 0.05 -0.24 -6.89
N THR A 214 0.14 0.45 -8.03
CA THR A 214 1.05 0.10 -9.12
C THR A 214 1.88 1.32 -9.52
N LYS A 215 3.20 1.16 -9.65
CA LYS A 215 4.09 2.15 -10.28
C LYS A 215 3.69 2.31 -11.75
N VAL A 216 3.35 3.52 -12.17
CA VAL A 216 2.96 3.84 -13.56
C VAL A 216 3.92 4.81 -14.26
N SER A 217 4.79 5.47 -13.49
CA SER A 217 5.92 6.25 -14.01
C SER A 217 7.05 6.30 -12.97
N ASP A 218 8.11 7.08 -13.23
CA ASP A 218 9.20 7.28 -12.27
C ASP A 218 8.76 8.00 -10.99
N THR A 219 7.64 8.72 -11.05
CA THR A 219 7.14 9.52 -9.92
C THR A 219 5.78 9.04 -9.43
N ASN A 220 4.94 8.49 -10.31
CA ASN A 220 3.54 8.29 -10.03
C ASN A 220 3.16 6.81 -9.87
N VAL A 221 2.17 6.60 -9.02
CA VAL A 221 1.45 5.34 -8.83
C VAL A 221 -0.01 5.54 -9.21
N ASP A 222 -0.65 4.47 -9.67
CA ASP A 222 -2.10 4.32 -9.68
C ASP A 222 -2.53 3.50 -8.46
N ILE A 223 -3.54 3.98 -7.74
CA ILE A 223 -4.14 3.34 -6.56
C ILE A 223 -5.57 2.95 -6.93
N HIS A 224 -5.80 1.67 -7.16
CA HIS A 224 -7.12 1.11 -7.43
C HIS A 224 -7.79 0.71 -6.13
N TYR A 225 -8.99 1.21 -5.90
CA TYR A 225 -9.76 0.91 -4.70
C TYR A 225 -10.87 -0.09 -4.97
N TYR A 226 -11.10 -0.98 -3.99
CA TYR A 226 -12.11 -2.00 -4.03
C TYR A 226 -12.83 -2.10 -2.68
N ILE A 227 -14.12 -2.43 -2.73
CA ILE A 227 -14.91 -2.85 -1.57
C ILE A 227 -15.58 -4.16 -1.95
N ASP A 228 -15.40 -5.20 -1.14
CA ASP A 228 -15.90 -6.56 -1.37
C ASP A 228 -15.50 -7.14 -2.73
N GLY A 229 -14.25 -6.86 -3.15
CA GLY A 229 -13.72 -7.24 -4.46
C GLY A 229 -14.28 -6.45 -5.64
N VAL A 230 -15.24 -5.55 -5.43
CA VAL A 230 -15.80 -4.69 -6.48
C VAL A 230 -14.97 -3.42 -6.62
N TRP A 231 -14.43 -3.18 -7.80
CA TRP A 231 -13.68 -1.97 -8.13
C TRP A 231 -14.55 -0.72 -7.98
N LYS A 232 -14.00 0.33 -7.36
CA LYS A 232 -14.71 1.60 -7.09
C LYS A 232 -14.11 2.78 -7.85
N GLY A 233 -12.80 2.81 -7.98
CA GLY A 233 -12.10 3.92 -8.62
C GLY A 233 -10.60 3.70 -8.68
N VAL A 234 -9.93 4.59 -9.40
CA VAL A 234 -8.47 4.68 -9.46
C VAL A 234 -8.06 6.12 -9.26
N HIS A 235 -7.09 6.35 -8.37
CA HIS A 235 -6.46 7.66 -8.18
C HIS A 235 -4.99 7.59 -8.57
N ASN A 236 -4.49 8.64 -9.22
CA ASN A 236 -3.08 8.77 -9.56
C ASN A 236 -2.39 9.74 -8.59
N ALA A 237 -1.20 9.40 -8.10
CA ALA A 237 -0.44 10.25 -7.17
C ALA A 237 1.08 10.03 -7.24
N ASN A 238 1.86 11.04 -6.83
CA ASN A 238 3.33 11.04 -6.92
C ASN A 238 4.01 10.29 -5.75
N PHE A 239 3.66 9.02 -5.53
CA PHE A 239 4.07 8.27 -4.33
C PHE A 239 5.28 7.34 -4.54
N VAL A 240 5.83 7.25 -5.76
CA VAL A 240 7.03 6.42 -6.01
C VAL A 240 8.19 6.92 -5.15
N GLY A 241 8.92 6.00 -4.53
CA GLY A 241 10.06 6.29 -3.65
C GLY A 241 9.69 6.88 -2.29
N LYS A 242 8.40 7.02 -1.96
CA LYS A 242 7.93 7.53 -0.67
C LYS A 242 7.44 6.36 0.20
N PRO A 243 8.12 6.03 1.30
CA PRO A 243 7.66 4.98 2.20
C PRO A 243 6.38 5.43 2.93
N LEU A 244 5.41 4.52 3.05
CA LEU A 244 4.12 4.76 3.67
C LEU A 244 3.90 3.81 4.85
N TYR A 245 3.47 4.36 5.98
CA TYR A 245 2.84 3.57 7.04
C TYR A 245 1.50 3.03 6.55
N VAL A 246 1.06 1.90 7.10
CA VAL A 246 -0.34 1.47 7.07
C VAL A 246 -0.91 1.62 8.47
N ILE A 247 -2.04 2.32 8.60
CA ILE A 247 -2.64 2.70 9.89
C ILE A 247 -4.06 2.17 9.97
N ILE A 248 -4.43 1.63 11.13
CA ILE A 248 -5.82 1.34 11.53
C ILE A 248 -6.12 2.13 12.79
N ASN A 249 -7.19 2.93 12.81
CA ASN A 249 -7.60 3.66 14.00
C ASN A 249 -9.11 3.86 14.09
N MET A 250 -9.56 4.27 15.28
CA MET A 250 -10.92 4.72 15.55
C MET A 250 -10.88 6.12 16.15
N GLN A 251 -10.89 7.15 15.31
CA GLN A 251 -10.99 8.54 15.78
C GLN A 251 -12.46 8.86 16.11
N MET A 252 -12.70 9.95 16.86
CA MET A 252 -14.03 10.41 17.24
C MET A 252 -14.21 11.90 16.92
N GLU A 253 -15.44 12.26 16.57
CA GLU A 253 -15.90 13.60 16.22
C GLU A 253 -15.03 14.27 15.12
N GLY A 254 -14.79 15.59 15.20
CA GLY A 254 -14.14 16.33 14.12
C GLY A 254 -14.98 16.28 12.83
N SER A 255 -14.39 15.79 11.73
CA SER A 255 -15.09 15.65 10.45
C SER A 255 -16.21 14.61 10.46
N SER A 256 -16.30 13.75 11.48
CA SER A 256 -17.39 12.78 11.64
C SER A 256 -18.65 13.34 12.34
N GLY A 257 -18.63 14.61 12.72
CA GLY A 257 -19.74 15.31 13.35
C GLY A 257 -19.76 15.22 14.87
N THR A 258 -20.65 15.97 15.49
CA THR A 258 -20.84 16.07 16.95
C THR A 258 -22.32 16.31 17.26
N PRO A 259 -22.87 15.84 18.40
CA PRO A 259 -22.22 15.04 19.44
C PRO A 259 -21.93 13.60 18.99
N GLY A 260 -20.80 13.06 19.44
CA GLY A 260 -20.50 11.63 19.31
C GLY A 260 -21.29 10.75 20.30
N PRO A 261 -21.18 9.41 20.16
CA PRO A 261 -21.92 8.44 20.96
C PRO A 261 -21.53 8.50 22.45
N THR A 262 -22.48 8.19 23.34
CA THR A 262 -22.21 8.09 24.79
C THR A 262 -21.83 6.68 25.23
N ALA A 263 -22.19 5.66 24.45
CA ALA A 263 -21.83 4.28 24.70
C ALA A 263 -20.50 3.93 24.02
N ASP A 264 -19.83 2.89 24.54
CA ASP A 264 -18.65 2.32 23.90
C ASP A 264 -18.93 1.97 22.44
N THR A 265 -18.01 2.35 21.56
CA THR A 265 -18.11 2.15 20.12
C THR A 265 -16.91 1.33 19.65
N TYR A 266 -17.12 0.38 18.74
CA TYR A 266 -16.12 -0.63 18.41
C TYR A 266 -15.86 -0.68 16.91
N LEU A 267 -14.57 -0.71 16.54
CA LEU A 267 -14.07 -1.08 15.23
C LEU A 267 -13.45 -2.48 15.35
N TYR A 268 -13.80 -3.37 14.42
CA TYR A 268 -13.22 -4.71 14.34
C TYR A 268 -12.47 -4.89 13.03
N ALA A 269 -11.29 -5.51 13.08
CA ALA A 269 -10.48 -5.79 11.91
C ALA A 269 -9.93 -7.22 11.94
N LYS A 270 -9.92 -7.90 10.80
CA LYS A 270 -9.31 -9.24 10.65
C LYS A 270 -8.81 -9.44 9.23
N ASN A 271 -8.03 -10.51 9.02
CA ASN A 271 -7.54 -10.89 7.70
C ASN A 271 -6.76 -9.76 6.99
N ILE A 272 -5.99 -8.96 7.76
CA ILE A 272 -5.06 -8.00 7.17
C ILE A 272 -4.09 -8.73 6.24
N TYR A 273 -3.82 -8.13 5.09
CA TYR A 273 -2.88 -8.64 4.12
C TYR A 273 -2.13 -7.49 3.46
N ILE A 274 -0.80 -7.61 3.43
CA ILE A 274 0.09 -6.76 2.63
C ILE A 274 0.96 -7.69 1.79
N GLY A 275 0.87 -7.52 0.48
CA GLY A 275 1.69 -8.26 -0.49
C GLY A 275 2.31 -7.32 -1.50
N ARG A 276 3.36 -7.77 -2.17
CA ARG A 276 4.04 -7.00 -3.22
C ARG A 276 4.65 -7.89 -4.28
N THR A 277 4.83 -7.32 -5.48
CA THR A 277 5.71 -7.93 -6.49
C THR A 277 7.16 -7.59 -6.15
N ARG A 278 8.08 -8.52 -6.40
CA ARG A 278 9.53 -8.28 -6.43
C ARG A 278 10.05 -8.50 -7.85
N THR A 279 10.74 -7.49 -8.37
CA THR A 279 11.51 -7.52 -9.62
C THR A 279 13.00 -7.66 -9.29
N TYR A 280 13.78 -8.35 -10.14
CA TYR A 280 15.18 -8.74 -9.91
C TYR A 280 16.16 -8.07 -10.88
#